data_AF-A0A1S3EQL2-F1
#
_entry.id   AF-A0A1S3EQL2-F1
#
_cell.length_a   1.000
_cell.length_b   1.000
_cell.length_c   1.000
_cell.angle_alpha   90.00
_cell.angle_beta   90.00
_cell.angle_gamma   90.00
#
_symmetry.space_group_name_H-M   'P 1'
#
loop_
_entity.id
_entity.type
_entity.pdbx_description
1 polymer ?
#
loop_
_entity_poly.entity_id
_entity_poly.type
_entity_poly.pdbx_seq_one_letter_code
_entity_poly.pdbx_strand_id
1 'polypeptide(L)'
;MVHAFLIHTLRSPNVEDRSLCRVLYSCVFGAEKSPGDPRPHGAERDRLLRKEQILAVARQVQSMCQLQQQASGRPLTDLQLQSSDEPVSLHDAPHGAFRLAPGDPFQVSRTVVWLGVFSLGFALVLDAHENLLLAESTLRLLARLLIDHLRLLAPGTSLLLRADRIEGILTRFLPHGQLLFLNDRFVQGLEKEFIAAWPR
;
A
#
# COMPACT_ATOMS: atom_id res chain seq x y z
N MET A 1 0.21 13.29 -8.97
CA MET A 1 0.17 11.87 -9.30
C MET A 1 0.49 11.04 -8.04
N VAL A 2 0.20 9.73 -8.06
CA VAL A 2 0.79 8.78 -7.10
C VAL A 2 2.25 8.58 -7.48
N HIS A 3 3.14 8.79 -6.52
CA HIS A 3 4.57 8.52 -6.63
C HIS A 3 4.90 7.06 -6.30
N ALA A 4 4.25 6.47 -5.30
CA ALA A 4 4.50 5.09 -4.93
C ALA A 4 3.27 4.43 -4.29
N PHE A 5 3.14 3.13 -4.49
CA PHE A 5 2.24 2.25 -3.76
C PHE A 5 3.08 1.21 -3.00
N LEU A 6 2.71 0.91 -1.76
CA LEU A 6 3.41 -0.09 -0.96
C LEU A 6 2.47 -0.90 -0.06
N ILE A 7 2.87 -2.14 0.19
CA ILE A 7 2.27 -3.07 1.14
C ILE A 7 3.34 -3.44 2.15
N HIS A 8 3.05 -3.31 3.44
CA HIS A 8 4.00 -3.62 4.52
C HIS A 8 3.32 -4.33 5.68
N THR A 9 4.11 -4.92 6.57
CA THR A 9 3.60 -5.49 7.82
C THR A 9 3.31 -4.41 8.85
N LEU A 10 2.18 -4.56 9.54
CA LEU A 10 1.90 -3.90 10.81
C LEU A 10 2.27 -4.85 11.95
N ARG A 11 2.76 -4.30 13.07
CA ARG A 11 3.20 -5.10 14.21
C ARG A 11 2.01 -5.84 14.83
N SER A 12 2.17 -7.15 15.04
CA SER A 12 1.28 -7.92 15.92
C SER A 12 1.66 -7.65 17.39
N PRO A 13 0.70 -7.36 18.29
CA PRO A 13 0.98 -7.17 19.70
C PRO A 13 1.37 -8.48 20.42
N ASN A 14 1.16 -9.64 19.79
CA ASN A 14 1.17 -10.94 20.46
C ASN A 14 2.45 -11.76 20.27
N VAL A 15 3.51 -11.17 19.72
CA VAL A 15 4.80 -11.84 19.55
C VAL A 15 5.88 -10.95 20.15
N GLU A 16 6.64 -11.49 21.11
CA GLU A 16 7.82 -10.86 21.70
C GLU A 16 8.90 -10.54 20.65
N ASP A 17 8.75 -11.06 19.43
CA ASP A 17 9.45 -10.56 18.26
C ASP A 17 9.04 -9.11 17.99
N ARG A 18 10.03 -8.23 18.18
CA ARG A 18 10.11 -6.91 17.57
C ARG A 18 10.14 -7.07 16.04
N SER A 19 9.04 -7.55 15.46
CA SER A 19 8.90 -7.67 14.02
C SER A 19 9.11 -6.29 13.42
N LEU A 20 10.28 -6.13 12.80
CA LEU A 20 10.68 -4.91 12.14
C LEU A 20 9.67 -4.62 11.03
N CYS A 21 9.35 -3.35 10.81
CA CYS A 21 8.53 -2.92 9.67
C CYS A 21 9.10 -3.53 8.38
N ARG A 22 8.40 -4.50 7.79
CA ARG A 22 8.83 -5.18 6.57
C ARG A 22 7.97 -4.73 5.41
N VAL A 23 8.61 -4.13 4.41
CA VAL A 23 7.97 -3.86 3.12
C VAL A 23 7.86 -5.19 2.38
N LEU A 24 6.64 -5.56 2.00
CA LEU A 24 6.32 -6.82 1.32
C LEU A 24 6.21 -6.62 -0.19
N TYR A 25 5.71 -5.45 -0.61
CA TYR A 25 5.63 -5.03 -2.00
C TYR A 25 5.79 -3.51 -2.09
N SER A 26 6.44 -3.02 -3.13
CA SER A 26 6.49 -1.59 -3.45
C SER A 26 6.58 -1.38 -4.95
N CYS A 27 5.76 -0.47 -5.47
CA CYS A 27 5.82 0.01 -6.85
C CYS A 27 6.01 1.53 -6.83
N VAL A 28 7.00 2.04 -7.56
CA VAL A 28 7.26 3.48 -7.69
C VAL A 28 6.88 3.90 -9.11
N PHE A 29 6.00 4.88 -9.20
CA PHE A 29 5.51 5.45 -10.45
C PHE A 29 6.28 6.73 -10.78
N GLY A 30 6.62 6.91 -12.05
CA GLY A 30 7.32 8.13 -12.49
C GLY A 30 8.78 8.19 -12.05
N ALA A 31 9.52 7.07 -12.15
CA ALA A 31 10.97 7.19 -12.27
C ALA A 31 11.25 7.87 -13.62
N GLU A 32 11.39 9.20 -13.61
CA GLU A 32 12.29 9.90 -14.51
C GLU A 32 13.60 9.10 -14.48
N LYS A 33 13.79 8.26 -15.49
CA LYS A 33 15.13 7.84 -15.86
C LYS A 33 15.81 9.15 -16.17
N SER A 34 16.59 9.70 -15.23
CA SER A 34 17.60 10.68 -15.61
C SER A 34 18.41 9.99 -16.71
N PRO A 35 18.33 10.41 -17.98
CA PRO A 35 18.96 9.69 -19.08
C PRO A 35 20.49 9.89 -19.09
N GLY A 36 21.07 10.33 -17.98
CA GLY A 36 22.30 11.12 -17.98
C GLY A 36 23.47 10.59 -17.16
N ASP A 37 23.34 9.51 -16.38
CA ASP A 37 24.51 8.97 -15.65
C ASP A 37 24.78 7.51 -16.02
N PRO A 38 25.75 7.22 -16.92
CA PRO A 38 26.11 5.87 -17.35
C PRO A 38 26.85 5.05 -16.27
N ARG A 39 26.97 5.57 -15.05
CA ARG A 39 27.79 4.95 -14.00
C ARG A 39 26.96 3.90 -13.23
N PRO A 40 27.40 2.63 -13.17
CA PRO A 40 26.67 1.56 -12.49
C PRO A 40 26.45 1.84 -10.98
N HIS A 41 27.33 2.64 -10.36
CA HIS A 41 27.22 3.04 -8.95
C HIS A 41 26.09 4.04 -8.67
N GLY A 42 25.67 4.84 -9.66
CA GLY A 42 24.55 5.79 -9.51
C GLY A 42 23.22 5.04 -9.36
N ALA A 43 22.99 4.05 -10.23
CA ALA A 43 21.76 3.26 -10.23
C ALA A 43 21.56 2.44 -8.94
N GLU A 44 22.65 1.89 -8.37
CA GLU A 44 22.59 1.18 -7.09
C GLU A 44 22.28 2.12 -5.93
N ARG A 45 22.97 3.28 -5.88
CA ARG A 45 22.73 4.30 -4.86
C ARG A 45 21.28 4.81 -4.93
N ASP A 46 20.77 5.06 -6.12
CA ASP A 46 19.38 5.50 -6.33
C ASP A 46 18.37 4.42 -5.92
N ARG A 47 18.71 3.14 -6.12
CA ARG A 47 17.88 2.02 -5.67
C ARG A 47 17.87 1.92 -4.14
N LEU A 48 19.02 2.10 -3.49
CA LEU A 48 19.14 2.10 -2.03
C LEU A 48 18.36 3.27 -1.43
N LEU A 49 18.53 4.47 -1.96
CA LEU A 49 17.78 5.67 -1.54
C LEU A 49 16.27 5.45 -1.65
N ARG A 50 15.79 4.91 -2.79
CA ARG A 50 14.37 4.57 -2.95
C ARG A 50 13.91 3.55 -1.91
N LYS A 51 14.69 2.51 -1.65
CA LYS A 51 14.36 1.51 -0.64
C LYS A 51 14.26 2.14 0.77
N GLU A 52 15.16 3.04 1.11
CA GLU A 52 15.13 3.79 2.38
C GLU A 52 13.90 4.70 2.46
N GLN A 53 13.58 5.43 1.39
CA GLN A 53 12.38 6.27 1.30
C GLN A 53 11.11 5.45 1.55
N ILE A 54 10.94 4.33 0.85
CA ILE A 54 9.78 3.45 1.01
C ILE A 54 9.72 2.87 2.43
N LEU A 55 10.86 2.49 2.99
CA LEU A 55 10.91 1.95 4.37
C LEU A 55 10.58 3.01 5.42
N ALA A 56 11.01 4.26 5.23
CA ALA A 56 10.67 5.38 6.11
C ALA A 56 9.15 5.63 6.11
N VAL A 57 8.53 5.67 4.92
CA VAL A 57 7.07 5.79 4.79
C VAL A 57 6.36 4.65 5.52
N ALA A 58 6.77 3.39 5.29
CA ALA A 58 6.17 2.22 5.92
C ALA A 58 6.25 2.28 7.46
N ARG A 59 7.39 2.72 8.01
CA ARG A 59 7.56 2.90 9.46
C ARG A 59 6.64 3.97 10.02
N GLN A 60 6.51 5.10 9.31
CA GLN A 60 5.63 6.18 9.75
C GLN A 60 4.16 5.77 9.72
N VAL A 61 3.73 5.08 8.65
CA VAL A 61 2.38 4.49 8.58
C VAL A 61 2.15 3.54 9.74
N GLN A 62 3.11 2.66 10.03
CA GLN A 62 3.01 1.75 11.19
C GLN A 62 2.85 2.51 12.52
N SER A 63 3.62 3.58 12.73
CA SER A 63 3.48 4.42 13.93
C SER A 63 2.11 5.10 14.00
N MET A 64 1.56 5.57 12.88
CA MET A 64 0.23 6.18 12.82
C MET A 64 -0.87 5.15 13.13
N CYS A 65 -0.78 3.95 12.57
CA CYS A 65 -1.68 2.84 12.91
C CYS A 65 -1.67 2.56 14.42
N GLN A 66 -0.47 2.44 15.00
CA GLN A 66 -0.30 2.17 16.44
C GLN A 66 -0.89 3.28 17.31
N LEU A 67 -0.63 4.54 16.93
CA LEU A 67 -1.17 5.69 17.65
C LEU A 67 -2.70 5.71 17.61
N GLN A 68 -3.30 5.47 16.45
CA GLN A 68 -4.76 5.41 16.30
C GLN A 68 -5.36 4.25 17.11
N GLN A 69 -4.71 3.08 17.10
CA GLN A 69 -5.12 1.93 17.91
C GLN A 69 -5.11 2.25 19.41
N GLN A 70 -4.02 2.84 19.91
CA GLN A 70 -3.90 3.26 21.31
C GLN A 70 -4.95 4.31 21.68
N ALA A 71 -5.20 5.28 20.80
CA ALA A 71 -6.19 6.33 21.02
C ALA A 71 -7.64 5.80 21.01
N SER A 72 -7.93 4.80 20.18
CA SER A 72 -9.26 4.19 20.09
C SER A 72 -9.57 3.18 21.21
N GLY A 73 -8.56 2.76 21.98
CA GLY A 73 -8.72 1.78 23.07
C GLY A 73 -9.09 0.37 22.60
N ARG A 74 -9.09 0.08 21.30
CA ARG A 74 -9.44 -1.24 20.74
C ARG A 74 -8.20 -2.14 20.66
N PRO A 75 -8.16 -3.31 21.34
CA PRO A 75 -7.06 -4.27 21.18
C PRO A 75 -7.12 -4.96 19.80
N LEU A 76 -5.96 -5.23 19.19
CA LEU A 76 -5.86 -5.87 17.86
C LEU A 76 -6.52 -7.27 17.82
N THR A 77 -6.68 -7.93 18.97
CA THR A 77 -7.34 -9.24 19.11
C THR A 77 -8.78 -9.22 18.58
N ASP A 78 -9.50 -8.09 18.71
CA ASP A 78 -10.87 -7.95 18.19
C ASP A 78 -10.91 -7.96 16.65
N LEU A 79 -9.85 -7.51 15.99
CA LEU A 79 -9.71 -7.56 14.53
C LEU A 79 -9.29 -8.95 14.03
N GLN A 80 -8.61 -9.76 14.87
CA GLN A 80 -8.29 -11.15 14.53
C GLN A 80 -9.51 -12.09 14.69
N LEU A 81 -10.44 -11.79 15.60
CA LEU A 81 -11.66 -12.59 15.79
C LEU A 81 -12.66 -12.49 14.63
N GLN A 82 -12.53 -11.50 13.74
CA GLN A 82 -13.30 -11.42 12.50
C GLN A 82 -12.82 -12.42 11.42
N SER A 83 -12.01 -13.42 11.78
CA SER A 83 -11.70 -14.58 10.92
C SER A 83 -12.85 -15.58 10.78
N SER A 84 -14.08 -15.21 11.14
CA SER A 84 -15.27 -15.92 10.66
C SER A 84 -15.45 -15.60 9.18
N ASP A 85 -16.08 -16.50 8.42
CA ASP A 85 -16.23 -16.56 6.95
C ASP A 85 -16.94 -15.34 6.30
N GLU A 86 -16.99 -14.19 6.97
CA GLU A 86 -17.58 -12.94 6.52
C GLU A 86 -16.58 -12.07 5.74
N PRO A 87 -17.04 -11.34 4.70
CA PRO A 87 -16.18 -10.45 3.94
C PRO A 87 -15.57 -9.38 4.85
N VAL A 88 -14.26 -9.17 4.73
CA VAL A 88 -13.50 -8.18 5.49
C VAL A 88 -14.11 -6.78 5.26
N SER A 89 -14.81 -6.24 6.26
CA SER A 89 -15.33 -4.87 6.18
C SER A 89 -14.17 -3.89 6.26
N LEU A 90 -13.73 -3.39 5.10
CA LEU A 90 -12.72 -2.33 5.04
C LEU A 90 -13.24 -1.01 5.62
N HIS A 91 -14.56 -0.86 5.84
CA HIS A 91 -15.18 0.37 6.35
C HIS A 91 -14.66 0.77 7.74
N ASP A 92 -14.40 -0.20 8.60
CA ASP A 92 -13.94 0.04 9.98
C ASP A 92 -12.42 -0.01 10.14
N ALA A 93 -11.69 -0.21 9.05
CA ALA A 93 -10.23 -0.31 9.07
C ALA A 93 -9.58 1.05 9.42
N PRO A 94 -8.53 1.07 10.27
CA PRO A 94 -7.77 2.28 10.56
C PRO A 94 -7.19 2.86 9.27
N HIS A 95 -7.37 4.16 9.08
CA HIS A 95 -6.95 4.88 7.89
C HIS A 95 -6.62 6.31 8.26
N GLY A 96 -5.88 6.97 7.38
CA GLY A 96 -5.60 8.38 7.52
C GLY A 96 -4.69 8.91 6.45
N ALA A 97 -4.31 10.18 6.62
CA ALA A 97 -3.33 10.83 5.77
C ALA A 97 -2.38 11.68 6.60
N PHE A 98 -1.13 11.79 6.15
CA PHE A 98 -0.16 12.70 6.74
C PHE A 98 0.74 13.30 5.66
N ARG A 99 1.34 14.46 5.95
CA ARG A 99 2.26 15.14 5.04
C ARG A 99 3.70 14.84 5.44
N LEU A 100 4.53 14.56 4.44
CA LEU A 100 5.97 14.45 4.54
C LEU A 100 6.60 15.79 4.17
N ALA A 101 7.45 16.29 5.06
CA ALA A 101 8.19 17.51 4.82
C ALA A 101 9.23 17.29 3.70
N PRO A 102 9.56 18.33 2.91
CA PRO A 102 10.69 18.24 2.00
C PRO A 102 11.97 17.94 2.79
N GLY A 103 12.76 17.00 2.28
CA GLY A 103 13.99 16.51 2.92
C GLY A 103 13.81 15.24 3.77
N ASP A 104 12.58 14.81 4.07
CA ASP A 104 12.34 13.60 4.87
C ASP A 104 11.09 12.82 4.41
N PRO A 105 11.23 11.68 3.71
CA PRO A 105 12.44 11.15 3.07
C PRO A 105 12.60 11.62 1.61
N PHE A 106 11.64 12.39 1.09
CA PHE A 106 11.63 12.90 -0.28
C PHE A 106 12.10 14.35 -0.33
N GLN A 107 12.82 14.74 -1.38
CA GLN A 107 13.26 16.13 -1.55
C GLN A 107 12.09 17.12 -1.67
N VAL A 108 10.97 16.66 -2.22
CA VAL A 108 9.75 17.45 -2.40
C VAL A 108 8.72 16.97 -1.38
N SER A 109 7.87 17.89 -0.90
CA SER A 109 6.76 17.54 -0.01
C SER A 109 5.84 16.51 -0.66
N ARG A 110 5.49 15.47 0.09
CA ARG A 110 4.57 14.41 -0.34
C ARG A 110 3.43 14.28 0.64
N THR A 111 2.30 13.76 0.19
CA THR A 111 1.21 13.36 1.09
C THR A 111 1.10 11.85 1.06
N VAL A 112 0.98 11.21 2.21
CA VAL A 112 0.76 9.76 2.31
C VAL A 112 -0.66 9.53 2.74
N VAL A 113 -1.40 8.73 1.98
CA VAL A 113 -2.70 8.17 2.38
C VAL A 113 -2.48 6.70 2.70
N TRP A 114 -3.02 6.23 3.81
CA TRP A 114 -2.76 4.88 4.31
C TRP A 114 -4.01 4.20 4.88
N LEU A 115 -3.98 2.87 4.87
CA LEU A 115 -5.03 1.98 5.36
C LEU A 115 -4.38 0.76 6.02
N GLY A 116 -4.76 0.46 7.25
CA GLY A 116 -4.33 -0.74 7.98
C GLY A 116 -5.44 -1.78 8.01
N VAL A 117 -5.15 -3.01 7.54
CA VAL A 117 -6.11 -4.11 7.50
C VAL A 117 -5.43 -5.37 8.07
N PHE A 118 -5.96 -5.89 9.18
CA PHE A 118 -5.32 -6.95 9.98
C PHE A 118 -3.86 -6.61 10.33
N SER A 119 -2.90 -7.43 9.89
CA SER A 119 -1.46 -7.26 10.07
C SER A 119 -0.77 -6.60 8.86
N LEU A 120 -1.54 -6.05 7.92
CA LEU A 120 -1.03 -5.41 6.71
C LEU A 120 -1.33 -3.91 6.70
N GLY A 121 -0.38 -3.13 6.22
CA GLY A 121 -0.52 -1.71 5.93
C GLY A 121 -0.41 -1.48 4.42
N PHE A 122 -1.35 -0.72 3.88
CA PHE A 122 -1.36 -0.25 2.50
C PHE A 122 -1.14 1.25 2.51
N ALA A 123 -0.32 1.77 1.58
CA ALA A 123 -0.12 3.20 1.47
C ALA A 123 0.09 3.67 0.02
N LEU A 124 -0.40 4.87 -0.26
CA LEU A 124 -0.11 5.66 -1.46
C LEU A 124 0.69 6.89 -1.06
N VAL A 125 1.83 7.09 -1.71
CA VAL A 125 2.60 8.34 -1.65
C VAL A 125 2.16 9.20 -2.82
N LEU A 126 1.69 10.41 -2.54
CA LEU A 126 1.08 11.34 -3.48
C LEU A 126 1.92 12.62 -3.62
N ASP A 127 1.80 13.27 -4.78
CA ASP A 127 2.15 14.68 -4.93
C ASP A 127 1.28 15.58 -4.03
N ALA A 128 1.76 16.79 -3.75
CA ALA A 128 1.15 17.73 -2.79
C ALA A 128 -0.29 18.17 -3.14
N HIS A 129 -0.71 18.06 -4.39
CA HIS A 129 -1.98 18.60 -4.91
C HIS A 129 -2.98 17.52 -5.36
N GLU A 130 -2.75 16.25 -4.99
CA GLU A 130 -3.68 15.18 -5.34
C GLU A 130 -4.97 15.23 -4.52
N ASN A 131 -6.06 14.74 -5.12
CA ASN A 131 -7.33 14.59 -4.44
C ASN A 131 -7.27 13.45 -3.41
N LEU A 132 -7.25 13.80 -2.13
CA LEU A 132 -7.13 12.84 -1.02
C LEU A 132 -8.32 11.89 -0.91
N LEU A 133 -9.55 12.37 -1.17
CA LEU A 133 -10.75 11.52 -1.13
C LEU A 133 -10.72 10.47 -2.24
N LEU A 134 -10.24 10.87 -3.42
CA LEU A 134 -10.05 9.94 -4.54
C LEU A 134 -8.95 8.93 -4.20
N ALA A 135 -7.80 9.40 -3.68
CA ALA A 135 -6.71 8.52 -3.30
C ALA A 135 -7.11 7.50 -2.22
N GLU A 136 -7.87 7.92 -1.20
CA GLU A 136 -8.39 7.00 -0.18
C GLU A 136 -9.33 5.96 -0.78
N SER A 137 -10.29 6.40 -1.60
CA SER A 137 -11.24 5.52 -2.30
C SER A 137 -10.50 4.50 -3.17
N THR A 138 -9.48 4.95 -3.91
CA THR A 138 -8.61 4.08 -4.73
C THR A 138 -7.82 3.11 -3.85
N LEU A 139 -7.24 3.56 -2.73
CA LEU A 139 -6.48 2.69 -1.83
C LEU A 139 -7.36 1.60 -1.21
N ARG A 140 -8.59 1.95 -0.81
CA ARG A 140 -9.59 1.01 -0.28
C ARG A 140 -9.99 -0.02 -1.32
N LEU A 141 -10.22 0.42 -2.57
CA LEU A 141 -10.49 -0.47 -3.70
C LEU A 141 -9.33 -1.44 -3.95
N LEU A 142 -8.10 -0.93 -4.02
CA LEU A 142 -6.91 -1.76 -4.22
C LEU A 142 -6.75 -2.78 -3.08
N ALA A 143 -6.89 -2.36 -1.82
CA ALA A 143 -6.79 -3.25 -0.67
C ALA A 143 -7.84 -4.39 -0.76
N ARG A 144 -9.10 -4.08 -1.11
CA ARG A 144 -10.15 -5.07 -1.34
C ARG A 144 -9.74 -6.10 -2.39
N LEU A 145 -9.38 -5.63 -3.57
CA LEU A 145 -9.00 -6.49 -4.69
C LEU A 145 -7.83 -7.41 -4.34
N LEU A 146 -6.83 -6.86 -3.65
CA LEU A 146 -5.66 -7.60 -3.23
C LEU A 146 -6.02 -8.67 -2.19
N ILE A 147 -6.81 -8.32 -1.18
CA ILE A 147 -7.24 -9.28 -0.14
C ILE A 147 -8.11 -10.39 -0.75
N ASP A 148 -9.10 -10.04 -1.55
CA ASP A 148 -10.10 -10.97 -2.07
C ASP A 148 -9.54 -11.88 -3.17
N HIS A 149 -8.82 -11.30 -4.14
CA HIS A 149 -8.30 -12.06 -5.28
C HIS A 149 -6.95 -12.69 -5.00
N LEU A 150 -6.09 -12.01 -4.23
CA LEU A 150 -4.75 -12.51 -3.93
C LEU A 150 -4.67 -13.19 -2.58
N ARG A 151 -5.79 -13.40 -1.87
CA ARG A 151 -5.86 -14.12 -0.59
C ARG A 151 -4.70 -13.74 0.33
N LEU A 152 -4.35 -12.46 0.42
CA LEU A 152 -3.16 -12.01 1.15
C LEU A 152 -3.18 -12.35 2.65
N LEU A 153 -4.35 -12.77 3.14
CA LEU A 153 -4.61 -13.16 4.52
C LEU A 153 -4.64 -14.69 4.70
N ALA A 154 -4.54 -15.48 3.63
CA ALA A 154 -4.57 -16.94 3.75
C ALA A 154 -3.23 -17.46 4.30
N PRO A 155 -3.26 -18.45 5.22
CA PRO A 155 -2.04 -19.07 5.76
C PRO A 155 -1.13 -19.60 4.65
N GLY A 156 0.18 -19.32 4.73
CA GLY A 156 1.18 -19.81 3.78
C GLY A 156 1.24 -19.06 2.44
N THR A 157 0.51 -17.95 2.28
CA THR A 157 0.62 -17.13 1.06
C THR A 157 1.91 -16.32 1.02
N SER A 158 2.76 -16.60 0.03
CA SER A 158 3.96 -15.80 -0.23
C SER A 158 3.61 -14.66 -1.19
N LEU A 159 3.62 -13.43 -0.66
CA LEU A 159 3.42 -12.19 -1.44
C LEU A 159 4.39 -12.07 -2.63
N LEU A 160 5.60 -12.64 -2.49
CA LEU A 160 6.59 -12.70 -3.56
C LEU A 160 6.08 -13.43 -4.81
N LEU A 161 5.30 -14.50 -4.66
CA LEU A 161 4.75 -15.26 -5.78
C LEU A 161 3.56 -14.56 -6.46
N ARG A 162 3.07 -13.46 -5.87
CA ARG A 162 1.92 -12.72 -6.39
C ARG A 162 2.29 -11.33 -6.89
N ALA A 163 3.58 -10.96 -6.88
CA ALA A 163 4.04 -9.64 -7.30
C ALA A 163 3.53 -9.27 -8.71
N ASP A 164 3.59 -10.20 -9.67
CA ASP A 164 3.09 -9.99 -11.04
C ASP A 164 1.58 -9.72 -11.07
N ARG A 165 0.81 -10.39 -10.22
CA ARG A 165 -0.65 -10.18 -10.11
C ARG A 165 -0.97 -8.84 -9.45
N ILE A 166 -0.21 -8.45 -8.42
CA ILE A 166 -0.31 -7.12 -7.79
C ILE A 166 -0.03 -6.04 -8.83
N GLU A 167 1.05 -6.19 -9.60
CA GLU A 167 1.40 -5.28 -10.67
C GLU A 167 0.30 -5.19 -11.72
N GLY A 168 -0.26 -6.33 -12.16
CA GLY A 168 -1.38 -6.36 -13.10
C GLY A 168 -2.65 -5.65 -12.60
N ILE A 169 -2.90 -5.65 -11.28
CA ILE A 169 -3.98 -4.84 -10.68
C ILE A 169 -3.58 -3.36 -10.75
N LEU A 170 -2.38 -3.01 -10.30
CA LEU A 170 -1.92 -1.62 -10.28
C LEU A 170 -1.90 -0.98 -11.67
N THR A 171 -1.50 -1.71 -12.71
CA THR A 171 -1.47 -1.17 -14.08
C THR A 171 -2.86 -0.84 -14.63
N ARG A 172 -3.91 -1.51 -14.14
CA ARG A 172 -5.31 -1.27 -14.56
C ARG A 172 -5.98 -0.18 -13.74
N PHE A 173 -5.79 -0.21 -12.43
CA PHE A 173 -6.48 0.68 -11.48
C PHE A 173 -5.70 1.96 -11.17
N LEU A 174 -4.39 1.98 -11.44
CA LEU A 174 -3.49 3.09 -11.19
C LEU A 174 -2.42 3.20 -12.30
N PRO A 175 -2.84 3.37 -13.57
CA PRO A 175 -1.92 3.38 -14.71
C PRO A 175 -0.90 4.51 -14.55
N HIS A 176 0.38 4.15 -14.54
CA HIS A 176 1.49 5.11 -14.37
C HIS A 176 1.38 6.01 -13.12
N GLY A 177 0.65 5.59 -12.08
CA GLY A 177 0.42 6.39 -10.88
C GLY A 177 -0.72 7.40 -11.00
N GLN A 178 -1.53 7.35 -12.06
CA GLN A 178 -2.67 8.25 -12.23
C GLN A 178 -3.88 7.76 -11.43
N LEU A 179 -4.42 8.64 -10.57
CA LEU A 179 -5.69 8.38 -9.90
C LEU A 179 -6.84 8.49 -10.91
N LEU A 180 -7.57 7.40 -11.09
CA LEU A 180 -8.71 7.34 -11.98
C LEU A 180 -10.01 7.55 -11.18
N PHE A 181 -10.92 8.34 -11.73
CA PHE A 181 -12.28 8.40 -11.20
C PHE A 181 -13.07 7.19 -11.71
N LEU A 182 -13.17 6.17 -10.87
CA LEU A 182 -13.81 4.91 -11.22
C LEU A 182 -15.22 4.86 -10.60
N ASN A 183 -16.23 4.62 -11.42
CA ASN A 183 -17.56 4.29 -10.95
C ASN A 183 -17.72 2.77 -10.76
N ASP A 184 -18.76 2.35 -10.04
CA ASP A 184 -18.98 0.93 -9.72
C ASP A 184 -19.05 0.03 -10.95
N ARG A 185 -19.67 0.51 -12.04
CA ARG A 185 -19.78 -0.25 -13.30
C ARG A 185 -18.42 -0.50 -13.94
N PHE A 186 -17.54 0.51 -13.91
CA PHE A 186 -16.20 0.42 -14.46
C PHE A 186 -15.32 -0.47 -13.60
N VAL A 187 -15.42 -0.37 -12.27
CA VAL A 187 -14.74 -1.27 -11.33
C VAL A 187 -15.14 -2.73 -11.61
N GLN A 188 -16.43 -3.01 -11.73
CA GLN A 188 -16.91 -4.37 -12.07
C GLN A 188 -16.42 -4.86 -13.43
N GLY A 189 -16.32 -3.97 -14.43
CA GLY A 189 -15.75 -4.29 -15.74
C GLY A 189 -14.28 -4.71 -15.63
N LEU A 190 -13.46 -3.88 -14.97
CA LEU A 190 -12.04 -4.18 -14.74
C LEU A 190 -11.83 -5.44 -13.90
N GLU A 191 -12.66 -5.67 -12.89
CA GLU A 191 -12.64 -6.89 -12.07
C GLU A 191 -12.91 -8.13 -12.93
N LYS A 192 -13.93 -8.10 -13.81
CA LYS A 192 -14.22 -9.20 -14.73
C LYS A 192 -13.07 -9.47 -15.69
N GLU A 193 -12.49 -8.42 -16.26
CA GLU A 193 -11.31 -8.55 -17.15
C GLU A 193 -10.11 -9.13 -16.41
N PHE A 194 -9.87 -8.70 -15.16
CA PHE A 194 -8.80 -9.24 -14.34
C PHE A 194 -8.99 -10.73 -14.04
N ILE A 195 -10.20 -11.14 -13.64
CA ILE A 195 -10.53 -12.54 -13.37
C ILE A 195 -10.39 -13.39 -14.63
N ALA A 196 -10.81 -12.86 -15.79
CA ALA A 196 -10.66 -13.55 -17.08
C ALA A 196 -9.19 -13.71 -17.49
N ALA A 197 -8.37 -12.68 -17.26
CA ALA A 197 -6.94 -12.71 -17.58
C ALA A 197 -6.13 -13.59 -16.61
N TRP A 198 -6.62 -13.81 -15.39
CA TRP A 198 -5.92 -14.57 -14.36
C TRP A 198 -6.86 -15.52 -13.60
N PRO A 199 -7.29 -16.63 -14.23
CA PRO A 199 -8.12 -17.63 -13.58
C PRO A 199 -7.41 -18.21 -12.34
N ARG A 200 -8.21 -18.55 -11.33
CA ARG A 200 -7.76 -18.92 -9.97
C ARG A 200 -6.81 -20.11 -9.96
#